data_AF-A0AAU4RMV4-F1
#
_entry.id   AF-A0AAU4RMV4-F1
#
_cell.length_a   1.000
_cell.length_b   1.000
_cell.length_c   1.000
_cell.angle_alpha   90.00
_cell.angle_beta   90.00
_cell.angle_gamma   90.00
#
_symmetry.space_group_name_H-M   'P 1'
#
loop_
_entity.id
_entity.type
_entity.pdbx_description
1 polymer ?
#
loop_
_entity_poly.entity_id
_entity_poly.type
_entity_poly.pdbx_seq_one_letter_code
_entity_poly.pdbx_strand_id
1 'polypeptide(L)'
;MNDSELPSDGRPVDLYLDLLRLRMDTDDYRLLLTVVEPVLRAIDEHQLPALDFALGDEDAEGLPQEVRDEAALVIATAVTGRLDNEVIELDIDETGPIRVVTDAATASDPERLGEIADYIRERHRTNEELRGIAEASDLPTDI
;
A
#
# COMPACT_ATOMS: atom_id res chain seq x y z
N MET A 1 37.62 15.63 -14.00
CA MET A 1 36.49 14.99 -14.69
C MET A 1 35.71 14.30 -13.59
N ASN A 2 34.57 14.88 -13.19
CA ASN A 2 33.74 14.34 -12.11
C ASN A 2 32.78 13.33 -12.77
N ASP A 3 33.17 12.07 -12.77
CA ASP A 3 32.24 10.97 -12.95
C ASP A 3 31.48 10.82 -11.62
N SER A 4 30.33 11.48 -11.54
CA SER A 4 29.30 11.08 -10.57
C SER A 4 28.75 9.74 -11.05
N GLU A 5 29.44 8.66 -10.67
CA GLU A 5 28.96 7.29 -10.79
C GLU A 5 27.69 7.18 -9.94
N LEU A 6 26.53 7.36 -10.57
CA LEU A 6 25.28 6.85 -10.02
C LEU A 6 25.42 5.32 -9.95
N PRO A 7 25.24 4.68 -8.78
CA PRO A 7 25.36 3.24 -8.66
C PRO A 7 24.37 2.55 -9.61
N SER A 8 24.87 1.69 -10.48
CA SER A 8 24.14 1.09 -11.60
C SER A 8 23.17 -0.06 -11.22
N ASP A 9 22.63 -0.08 -10.00
CA ASP A 9 21.68 -1.11 -9.53
C ASP A 9 20.53 -0.57 -8.65
N GLY A 10 20.44 0.75 -8.44
CA GLY A 10 19.51 1.34 -7.48
C GLY A 10 18.05 1.12 -7.87
N ARG A 11 17.38 0.19 -7.19
CA ARG A 11 15.93 0.00 -7.37
C ARG A 11 15.27 1.33 -7.00
N PRO A 12 14.19 1.74 -7.68
CA PRO A 12 13.42 2.94 -7.32
C PRO A 12 13.14 3.06 -5.81
N VAL A 13 12.95 1.91 -5.16
CA VAL A 13 12.82 1.76 -3.71
C VAL A 13 14.01 2.33 -2.92
N ASP A 14 15.25 2.04 -3.33
CA ASP A 14 16.45 2.48 -2.62
C ASP A 14 16.54 4.01 -2.62
N LEU A 15 16.25 4.62 -3.78
CA LEU A 15 16.19 6.08 -3.91
C LEU A 15 15.11 6.68 -3.01
N TYR A 16 13.94 6.05 -2.95
CA TYR A 16 12.84 6.51 -2.09
C TYR A 16 13.20 6.42 -0.61
N LEU A 17 13.79 5.30 -0.17
CA LEU A 17 14.25 5.10 1.21
C LEU A 17 15.36 6.08 1.61
N ASP A 18 16.27 6.42 0.69
CA ASP A 18 17.29 7.42 0.93
C ASP A 18 16.70 8.83 1.11
N LEU A 19 15.65 9.17 0.35
CA LEU A 19 14.92 10.43 0.53
C LEU A 19 14.19 10.47 1.88
N LEU A 20 13.51 9.39 2.27
CA LEU A 20 12.82 9.31 3.55
C LEU A 20 13.79 9.44 4.72
N ARG A 21 14.97 8.84 4.63
CA ARG A 21 16.03 8.96 5.64
C ARG A 21 16.44 10.40 5.92
N LEU A 22 16.35 11.28 4.93
CA LEU A 22 16.69 12.70 5.05
C LEU A 22 15.53 13.55 5.56
N ARG A 23 14.28 13.13 5.31
CA ARG A 23 13.06 13.93 5.57
C ARG A 23 12.38 13.58 6.89
N MET A 24 12.36 12.29 7.25
CA MET A 24 11.63 11.78 8.42
C MET A 24 12.47 11.86 9.69
N ASP A 25 11.78 11.85 10.84
CA ASP A 25 12.43 11.61 12.12
C ASP A 25 13.12 10.24 12.13
N THR A 26 14.23 10.14 12.87
CA THR A 26 15.02 8.90 12.90
C THR A 26 14.23 7.72 13.49
N ASP A 27 13.38 7.97 14.48
CA ASP A 27 12.59 6.91 15.11
C ASP A 27 11.43 6.47 14.19
N ASP A 28 10.78 7.41 13.51
CA ASP A 28 9.75 7.12 12.50
C ASP A 28 10.33 6.38 11.29
N TYR A 29 11.54 6.74 10.85
CA TYR A 29 12.22 6.03 9.76
C TYR A 29 12.56 4.59 10.13
N ARG A 30 13.00 4.33 11.38
CA ARG A 30 13.25 2.95 11.86
C ARG A 30 11.96 2.14 11.96
N LEU A 31 10.88 2.78 12.40
CA LEU A 31 9.56 2.17 12.47
C LEU A 31 9.08 1.77 11.06
N LEU A 32 9.23 2.67 10.09
CA LEU A 32 8.95 2.40 8.68
C LEU A 32 9.73 1.19 8.17
N LEU A 33 11.05 1.13 8.41
CA LEU A 33 11.89 0.01 7.98
C LEU A 33 11.40 -1.33 8.54
N THR A 34 10.98 -1.35 9.81
CA THR A 34 10.45 -2.55 10.46
C THR A 34 9.20 -3.10 9.74
N VAL A 35 8.39 -2.21 9.15
CA VAL A 35 7.17 -2.57 8.40
C VAL A 35 7.49 -3.00 6.97
N VAL A 36 8.37 -2.27 6.27
CA VAL A 36 8.60 -2.49 4.82
C VAL A 36 9.62 -3.58 4.53
N GLU A 37 10.64 -3.79 5.37
CA GLU A 37 11.71 -4.77 5.11
C GLU A 37 11.19 -6.20 4.86
N PRO A 38 10.25 -6.75 5.66
CA PRO A 38 9.71 -8.09 5.41
C PRO A 38 8.98 -8.19 4.07
N VAL A 39 8.24 -7.13 3.70
CA VAL A 39 7.46 -7.06 2.47
C VAL A 39 8.37 -6.94 1.25
N LEU A 40 9.37 -6.06 1.31
CA LEU A 40 10.36 -5.90 0.25
C LEU A 40 11.11 -7.19 -0.03
N ARG A 41 11.47 -7.94 1.03
CA ARG A 41 12.07 -9.27 0.89
C ARG A 41 11.11 -10.26 0.22
N ALA A 42 9.84 -10.30 0.60
CA ALA A 42 8.85 -11.19 -0.03
C ALA A 42 8.64 -10.87 -1.52
N ILE A 43 8.66 -9.59 -1.89
CA ILE A 43 8.61 -9.14 -3.29
C ILE A 43 9.84 -9.63 -4.07
N ASP A 44 11.04 -9.47 -3.51
CA ASP A 44 12.28 -9.93 -4.14
C ASP A 44 12.32 -11.45 -4.32
N GLU A 45 11.81 -12.19 -3.33
CA GLU A 45 11.69 -13.65 -3.36
C GLU A 45 10.55 -14.16 -4.27
N HIS A 46 9.81 -13.27 -4.96
CA HIS A 46 8.63 -13.58 -5.79
C HIS A 46 7.52 -14.34 -5.04
N GLN A 47 7.54 -14.27 -3.70
CA GLN A 47 6.54 -14.87 -2.83
C GLN A 47 5.53 -13.81 -2.43
N LEU A 48 4.89 -13.18 -3.42
CA LEU A 48 3.77 -12.27 -3.14
C LEU A 48 2.63 -13.11 -2.54
N PRO A 49 2.30 -12.95 -1.24
CA PRO A 49 1.03 -13.46 -0.75
C PRO A 49 -0.09 -12.80 -1.58
N ALA A 50 -1.25 -13.44 -1.71
CA ALA A 50 -2.43 -12.75 -2.24
C ALA A 50 -2.63 -11.50 -1.37
N LEU A 51 -2.30 -10.34 -1.95
CA LEU A 51 -2.04 -9.11 -1.20
C LEU A 51 -3.36 -8.56 -0.65
N ASP A 52 -3.73 -9.01 0.53
CA ASP A 52 -4.60 -8.24 1.42
C ASP A 52 -3.70 -7.32 2.26
N PHE A 53 -2.97 -6.43 1.59
CA PHE A 53 -2.43 -5.24 2.26
C PHE A 53 -3.56 -4.22 2.38
N ALA A 54 -4.65 -4.63 3.03
CA ALA A 54 -5.29 -3.69 3.90
C ALA A 54 -4.21 -3.34 4.92
N LEU A 55 -3.70 -2.11 4.90
CA LEU A 55 -3.27 -1.45 6.14
C LEU A 55 -4.51 -1.21 7.03
N GLY A 56 -5.35 -2.25 7.12
CA GLY A 56 -6.54 -2.39 7.92
C GLY A 56 -6.09 -2.49 9.36
N ASP A 57 -6.94 -1.97 10.22
CA ASP A 57 -6.58 -1.39 11.48
C ASP A 57 -5.76 -2.27 12.43
N GLU A 58 -5.77 -3.60 12.30
CA GLU A 58 -5.29 -4.51 13.36
C GLU A 58 -3.75 -4.62 13.53
N ASP A 59 -2.94 -4.63 12.47
CA ASP A 59 -1.46 -4.61 12.59
C ASP A 59 -0.87 -3.19 12.59
N ALA A 60 -1.68 -2.22 12.15
CA ALA A 60 -1.29 -0.83 12.04
C ALA A 60 -1.68 -0.02 13.29
N GLU A 61 -2.53 -0.54 14.18
CA GLU A 61 -3.02 0.03 15.46
C GLU A 61 -1.86 0.42 16.41
N GLY A 62 -1.23 1.56 16.10
CA GLY A 62 -0.10 2.10 16.85
C GLY A 62 0.90 2.89 16.00
N LEU A 63 0.91 2.67 14.68
CA LEU A 63 1.77 3.41 13.76
C LEU A 63 1.20 4.81 13.46
N PRO A 64 2.03 5.87 13.49
CA PRO A 64 1.67 7.18 12.98
C PRO A 64 1.20 7.08 11.52
N GLN A 65 0.17 7.84 11.16
CA GLN A 65 -0.39 7.83 9.81
C GLN A 65 0.67 8.12 8.74
N GLU A 66 1.56 9.09 9.01
CA GLU A 66 2.67 9.42 8.11
C GLU A 66 3.57 8.21 7.82
N VAL A 67 3.88 7.38 8.84
CA VAL A 67 4.67 6.15 8.64
C VAL A 67 3.90 5.12 7.82
N ARG A 68 2.59 4.99 8.00
CA ARG A 68 1.74 4.07 7.23
C ARG A 68 1.67 4.47 5.76
N ASP A 69 1.44 5.75 5.49
CA ASP A 69 1.35 6.28 4.13
C ASP A 69 2.69 6.10 3.40
N GLU A 70 3.79 6.41 4.06
CA GLU A 70 5.13 6.24 3.48
C GLU A 70 5.50 4.77 3.27
N ALA A 71 5.10 3.87 4.18
CA ALA A 71 5.28 2.43 3.99
C ALA A 71 4.50 1.93 2.76
N ALA A 72 3.26 2.40 2.57
CA ALA A 72 2.44 2.07 1.42
C ALA A 72 3.11 2.52 0.10
N LEU A 73 3.69 3.73 0.09
CA LEU A 73 4.41 4.26 -1.06
C LEU A 73 5.68 3.48 -1.38
N VAL A 74 6.50 3.12 -0.37
CA VAL A 74 7.68 2.25 -0.55
C VAL A 74 7.30 0.92 -1.20
N ILE A 75 6.24 0.27 -0.70
CA ILE A 75 5.76 -1.02 -1.21
C ILE A 75 5.24 -0.85 -2.63
N ALA A 76 4.43 0.19 -2.90
CA ALA A 76 3.95 0.48 -4.24
C ALA A 76 5.11 0.72 -5.22
N THR A 77 6.14 1.46 -4.83
CA THR A 77 7.35 1.66 -5.62
C THR A 77 8.10 0.35 -5.88
N ALA A 78 8.13 -0.56 -4.93
CA ALA A 78 8.73 -1.89 -5.10
C ALA A 78 7.96 -2.75 -6.11
N VAL A 79 6.63 -2.71 -6.06
CA VAL A 79 5.75 -3.50 -6.93
C VAL A 79 5.69 -2.91 -8.34
N THR A 80 5.55 -1.59 -8.46
CA THR A 80 5.31 -0.90 -9.73
C THR A 80 6.60 -0.45 -10.42
N GLY A 81 7.70 -0.31 -9.68
CA GLY A 81 8.93 0.33 -10.17
C GLY A 81 8.79 1.83 -10.40
N ARG A 82 7.71 2.46 -9.91
CA ARG A 82 7.38 3.87 -10.13
C ARG A 82 7.56 4.69 -8.85
N LEU A 83 7.96 5.96 -9.01
CA LEU A 83 8.16 6.91 -7.91
C LEU A 83 7.03 7.95 -7.82
N ASP A 84 6.18 8.02 -8.84
CA ASP A 84 5.03 8.92 -8.93
C ASP A 84 3.77 8.29 -8.34
N ASN A 85 3.92 7.37 -7.38
CA ASN A 85 2.80 6.82 -6.62
C ASN A 85 2.35 7.85 -5.58
N GLU A 86 1.03 7.91 -5.35
CA GLU A 86 0.39 8.83 -4.41
C GLU A 86 -0.64 8.06 -3.59
N VAL A 87 -0.77 8.44 -2.31
CA VAL A 87 -1.84 7.96 -1.43
C VAL A 87 -3.01 8.94 -1.53
N ILE A 88 -4.17 8.41 -1.90
CA ILE A 88 -5.43 9.17 -1.96
C ILE A 88 -6.45 8.56 -0.98
N GLU A 89 -7.29 9.42 -0.41
CA GLU A 89 -8.42 9.00 0.41
C GLU A 89 -9.69 9.04 -0.44
N LEU A 90 -10.37 7.90 -0.55
CA LEU A 90 -11.64 7.75 -1.23
C LEU A 90 -12.74 7.54 -0.19
N ASP A 91 -13.72 8.43 -0.17
CA ASP A 91 -14.91 8.25 0.67
C ASP A 91 -15.91 7.36 -0.06
N ILE A 92 -16.17 6.18 0.53
CA ILE A 92 -17.10 5.20 -0.01
C ILE A 92 -18.19 5.01 1.03
N ASP A 93 -19.41 5.46 0.69
CA ASP A 93 -20.57 5.53 1.60
C ASP A 93 -20.80 4.27 2.45
N GLU A 94 -20.48 3.08 1.92
CA GLU A 94 -20.74 1.78 2.56
C GLU A 94 -19.60 1.28 3.45
N THR A 95 -18.35 1.71 3.20
CA THR A 95 -17.14 1.20 3.88
C THR A 95 -16.38 2.27 4.68
N GLY A 96 -16.78 3.54 4.56
CA GLY A 96 -16.04 4.68 5.10
C GLY A 96 -14.83 5.06 4.24
N PRO A 97 -13.98 5.99 4.72
CA PRO A 97 -12.82 6.47 3.99
C PRO A 97 -11.78 5.36 3.83
N ILE A 98 -11.47 5.00 2.58
CA ILE A 98 -10.45 4.01 2.23
C ILE A 98 -9.26 4.74 1.60
N ARG A 99 -8.05 4.40 2.06
CA ARG A 99 -6.81 4.90 1.46
C ARG A 99 -6.35 3.97 0.34
N VAL A 100 -6.08 4.54 -0.82
CA VAL A 100 -5.65 3.82 -2.02
C VAL A 100 -4.34 4.41 -2.50
N VAL A 101 -3.40 3.54 -2.89
CA VAL A 101 -2.16 3.95 -3.55
C VAL A 101 -2.33 3.79 -5.05
N THR A 102 -2.09 4.86 -5.81
CA THR A 102 -2.19 4.85 -7.27
C THR A 102 -1.16 5.79 -7.91
N ASP A 103 -0.98 5.74 -9.22
CA ASP A 103 -0.06 6.66 -9.90
C ASP A 103 -0.68 8.06 -10.06
N ALA A 104 0.17 9.09 -10.11
CA ALA A 104 -0.24 10.50 -10.15
C ALA A 104 -1.25 10.82 -11.28
N ALA A 105 -1.16 10.14 -12.42
CA ALA A 105 -2.11 10.31 -13.52
C ALA A 105 -3.52 9.82 -13.15
N THR A 106 -3.61 8.68 -12.46
CA THR A 106 -4.87 8.12 -11.97
C THR A 106 -5.40 8.93 -10.78
N ALA A 107 -4.53 9.37 -9.87
CA ALA A 107 -4.90 10.22 -8.73
C ALA A 107 -5.55 11.55 -9.16
N SER A 108 -5.15 12.07 -10.32
CA SER A 108 -5.68 13.33 -10.88
C SER A 108 -6.93 13.17 -11.75
N ASP A 109 -7.37 11.94 -12.02
CA ASP A 109 -8.46 11.63 -12.95
C ASP A 109 -9.74 11.21 -12.20
N PRO A 110 -10.74 12.10 -12.07
CA PRO A 110 -11.94 11.82 -11.29
C PRO A 110 -12.80 10.67 -11.86
N GLU A 111 -12.73 10.39 -13.17
CA GLU A 111 -13.45 9.26 -13.75
C GLU A 111 -12.83 7.94 -13.28
N ARG A 112 -11.49 7.84 -13.30
CA ARG A 112 -10.77 6.66 -12.79
C ARG A 112 -10.95 6.46 -11.30
N LEU A 113 -10.98 7.53 -10.51
CA LEU A 113 -11.28 7.43 -9.08
C LEU A 113 -12.68 6.89 -8.83
N GLY A 114 -13.66 7.29 -9.65
CA GLY A 114 -15.00 6.72 -9.64
C GLY A 114 -15.00 5.22 -9.95
N GLU A 115 -14.27 4.79 -10.98
CA GLU A 115 -14.14 3.36 -11.31
C GLU A 115 -13.51 2.55 -10.17
N ILE A 116 -12.50 3.08 -9.50
CA ILE A 116 -11.86 2.44 -8.33
C ILE A 116 -12.86 2.33 -7.18
N ALA A 117 -13.60 3.40 -6.86
CA ALA A 117 -14.60 3.40 -5.80
C ALA A 117 -15.72 2.39 -6.08
N ASP A 118 -16.20 2.32 -7.32
CA ASP A 118 -17.21 1.35 -7.75
C ASP A 118 -16.69 -0.09 -7.66
N TYR A 119 -15.45 -0.34 -8.07
CA TYR A 119 -14.81 -1.66 -7.95
C TYR A 119 -14.68 -2.10 -6.48
N ILE A 120 -14.25 -1.20 -5.59
CA ILE A 120 -14.12 -1.49 -4.16
C ILE A 120 -15.50 -1.80 -3.55
N ARG A 121 -16.53 -1.02 -3.90
CA ARG A 121 -17.90 -1.24 -3.43
C ARG A 121 -18.42 -2.62 -3.84
N GLU A 122 -18.25 -2.99 -5.10
CA GLU A 122 -18.70 -4.29 -5.61
C GLU A 122 -17.95 -5.46 -4.97
N ARG A 123 -16.64 -5.30 -4.74
CA ARG A 123 -15.83 -6.28 -4.03
C ARG A 123 -16.29 -6.46 -2.59
N HIS A 124 -16.56 -5.37 -1.88
CA HIS A 124 -17.07 -5.42 -0.51
C HIS A 124 -18.40 -6.18 -0.44
N ARG A 125 -19.36 -5.83 -1.32
CA ARG A 125 -20.64 -6.51 -1.44
C ARG A 125 -20.48 -8.01 -1.69
N THR A 126 -19.56 -8.39 -2.59
CA THR A 126 -19.26 -9.79 -2.91
C THR A 126 -18.71 -10.51 -1.68
N ASN A 127 -17.79 -9.90 -0.95
CA ASN A 127 -17.23 -10.48 0.28
C ASN A 127 -18.29 -10.65 1.38
N GLU A 128 -19.19 -9.67 1.56
CA GLU A 128 -20.31 -9.79 2.50
C GLU A 128 -21.27 -10.91 2.11
N GLU A 129 -21.58 -11.06 0.81
CA GLU A 129 -22.43 -12.14 0.33
C GLU A 129 -21.77 -13.51 0.57
N LEU A 130 -20.48 -13.65 0.25
CA LEU A 130 -19.72 -14.87 0.51
C LEU A 130 -19.67 -15.21 2.01
N ARG A 131 -19.46 -14.19 2.86
CA ARG A 131 -19.50 -14.34 4.32
C ARG A 131 -20.88 -14.82 4.78
N GLY A 132 -21.96 -14.22 4.28
CA GLY A 132 -23.33 -14.64 4.61
C GLY A 132 -23.64 -16.08 4.18
N ILE A 133 -23.11 -16.52 3.03
CA ILE A 133 -23.22 -17.90 2.58
C ILE A 133 -22.44 -18.85 3.50
N ALA A 134 -21.22 -18.47 3.90
CA ALA A 134 -20.41 -19.26 4.83
C ALA A 134 -21.08 -19.40 6.20
N GLU A 135 -21.62 -18.31 6.76
CA GLU A 135 -22.38 -18.29 8.01
C GLU A 135 -23.63 -19.18 7.91
N ALA A 136 -24.39 -19.10 6.81
CA ALA A 136 -25.57 -19.94 6.59
C ALA A 136 -25.22 -21.43 6.37
N SER A 137 -23.98 -21.73 5.97
CA SER A 137 -23.48 -23.08 5.68
C SER A 137 -22.66 -23.70 6.81
N ASP A 138 -22.56 -23.01 7.97
CA ASP A 138 -21.74 -23.41 9.13
C ASP A 138 -20.25 -23.61 8.76
N LEU A 139 -19.78 -22.88 7.74
CA LEU A 139 -18.39 -22.85 7.30
C LEU A 139 -17.63 -21.75 8.06
N PRO A 140 -16.35 -21.98 8.41
CA PRO A 140 -15.54 -20.95 9.07
C PRO A 140 -15.36 -19.73 8.16
N THR A 141 -15.56 -18.55 8.74
CA THR A 141 -15.49 -17.23 8.08
C THR A 141 -14.20 -16.46 8.35
N ASP A 142 -13.28 -17.00 9.17
CA ASP A 142 -11.92 -16.46 9.31
C ASP A 142 -11.05 -16.95 8.15
N ILE A 143 -10.92 -16.14 7.11
CA ILE A 143 -9.84 -16.20 6.12
C ILE A 143 -9.19 -14.82 6.04
#